data_AF-A0A2E5VZ76-F1
#
_entry.id   AF-A0A2E5VZ76-F1
#
_cell.length_a   1.000
_cell.length_b   1.000
_cell.length_c   1.000
_cell.angle_alpha   90.00
_cell.angle_beta   90.00
_cell.angle_gamma   90.00
#
_symmetry.space_group_name_H-M   'P 1'
#
loop_
_entity.id
_entity.type
_entity.pdbx_description
1 polymer ?
#
loop_
_entity_poly.entity_id
_entity_poly.type
_entity_poly.pdbx_seq_one_letter_code
_entity_poly.pdbx_strand_id
1 'polypeptide(L)'
;MSLPRRAMEQMGFSICCLKCDAPDVPGSSRCKSCIRSHTLARENLTSGKAHTKAQRLARELVTMLADPFSFTEDDEHGKWMQDYSELIRNHQFDPKKEPDQRTVHRLRLSRKNSLIRDVANQNRWSDRSPDEMEIVEMRKLLRDGQSVPPMTWEDLIAQIDEIIDE
;
A
#
# COMPACT_ATOMS: atom_id res chain seq x y z
N MET A 1 -18.19 25.14 -5.85
CA MET A 1 -16.97 24.39 -6.18
C MET A 1 -17.01 24.05 -7.65
N SER A 2 -15.92 24.24 -8.39
CA SER A 2 -15.88 23.92 -9.82
C SER A 2 -15.87 22.42 -10.06
N LEU A 3 -16.65 21.92 -11.01
CA LEU A 3 -16.57 20.53 -11.42
C LEU A 3 -15.21 20.28 -12.09
N PRO A 4 -14.55 19.14 -11.80
CA PRO A 4 -13.36 18.71 -12.51
C PRO A 4 -13.54 18.74 -14.02
N ARG A 5 -12.61 19.41 -14.70
CA ARG A 5 -12.54 19.34 -16.16
C ARG A 5 -12.07 17.94 -16.52
N ARG A 6 -12.70 17.31 -17.52
CA ARG A 6 -12.35 15.96 -18.01
C ARG A 6 -10.84 15.79 -18.27
N ALA A 7 -10.18 16.82 -18.79
CA ALA A 7 -8.72 16.81 -19.00
C ALA A 7 -7.94 16.62 -17.68
N MET A 8 -8.35 17.30 -16.61
CA MET A 8 -7.71 17.18 -15.29
C MET A 8 -8.00 15.84 -14.64
N GLU A 9 -9.22 15.32 -14.81
CA GLU A 9 -9.59 13.98 -14.32
C GLU A 9 -8.77 12.87 -14.99
N GLN A 10 -8.60 12.92 -16.32
CA GLN A 10 -7.77 11.96 -17.06
C GLN A 10 -6.29 11.99 -16.66
N MET A 11 -5.80 13.14 -16.20
CA MET A 11 -4.42 13.28 -15.71
C MET A 11 -4.23 12.85 -14.26
N GLY A 12 -5.31 12.54 -13.52
CA GLY A 12 -5.27 12.26 -12.08
C GLY A 12 -5.19 13.53 -11.21
N PHE A 13 -5.55 14.69 -11.75
CA PHE A 13 -5.50 15.98 -11.03
C PHE A 13 -6.90 16.58 -10.84
N SER A 14 -7.91 15.73 -10.65
CA SER A 14 -9.28 16.15 -10.33
C SER A 14 -9.32 17.04 -9.08
N ILE A 15 -8.50 16.72 -8.07
CA ILE A 15 -8.39 17.49 -6.83
C ILE A 15 -8.00 18.96 -7.05
N CYS A 16 -7.16 19.25 -8.04
CA CYS A 16 -6.76 20.62 -8.36
C CYS A 16 -7.96 21.47 -8.81
N CYS A 17 -8.95 20.87 -9.48
CA CYS A 17 -10.21 21.55 -9.80
C CYS A 17 -11.14 21.64 -8.59
N LEU A 18 -11.23 20.58 -7.77
CA LEU A 18 -12.12 20.57 -6.61
C LEU A 18 -11.73 21.62 -5.55
N LYS A 19 -10.42 21.92 -5.44
CA LYS A 19 -9.88 22.96 -4.57
C LYS A 19 -9.81 24.35 -5.24
N CYS A 20 -10.20 24.47 -6.51
CA CYS A 20 -10.14 25.74 -7.23
C CYS A 20 -11.32 26.65 -6.85
N ASP A 21 -11.02 27.94 -6.67
CA ASP A 21 -11.96 29.04 -6.41
C ASP A 21 -12.60 29.60 -7.71
N ALA A 22 -12.13 29.16 -8.87
CA ALA A 22 -12.64 29.65 -10.15
C ALA A 22 -14.11 29.25 -10.37
N PRO A 23 -14.93 30.13 -10.99
CA PRO A 23 -16.30 29.80 -11.33
C PRO A 23 -16.34 28.70 -12.40
N ASP A 24 -17.34 27.82 -12.34
CA ASP A 24 -17.50 26.72 -13.28
C ASP A 24 -18.11 27.17 -14.61
N VAL A 25 -17.37 28.01 -15.34
CA VAL A 25 -17.77 28.46 -16.68
C VAL A 25 -16.95 27.71 -17.73
N PRO A 26 -17.61 26.93 -18.62
CA PRO A 26 -16.93 26.26 -19.72
C PRO A 26 -16.13 27.23 -20.58
N GLY A 27 -14.90 26.85 -20.94
CA GLY A 27 -14.06 27.63 -21.85
C GLY A 27 -13.40 28.87 -21.25
N SER A 28 -13.46 29.08 -19.93
CA SER A 28 -12.78 30.19 -19.26
C SER A 28 -11.27 30.20 -19.54
N SER A 29 -10.70 31.39 -19.76
CA SER A 29 -9.26 31.56 -20.02
C SER A 29 -8.40 31.05 -18.86
N ARG A 30 -8.86 31.26 -17.62
CA ARG A 30 -8.22 30.76 -16.39
C ARG A 30 -8.12 29.23 -16.39
N CYS A 31 -9.20 28.51 -16.67
CA CYS A 31 -9.16 27.04 -16.71
C CYS A 31 -8.27 26.53 -17.85
N LYS A 32 -8.27 27.18 -19.03
CA LYS A 32 -7.38 26.80 -20.14
C LYS A 32 -5.90 26.92 -19.76
N SER A 33 -5.52 28.03 -19.11
CA SER A 33 -4.15 28.23 -18.63
C SER A 33 -3.78 27.23 -17.53
N CYS A 34 -4.68 27.00 -16.56
CA CYS A 34 -4.47 26.05 -15.47
C CYS A 34 -4.22 24.63 -16.00
N ILE A 35 -5.07 24.13 -16.91
CA ILE A 35 -4.90 22.81 -17.52
C ILE A 35 -3.54 22.72 -18.21
N ARG A 36 -3.19 23.71 -19.05
CA ARG A 36 -1.91 23.73 -19.76
C ARG A 36 -0.73 23.69 -18.80
N SER A 37 -0.75 24.48 -17.73
CA SER A 37 0.33 24.51 -16.74
C SER A 37 0.47 23.18 -16.00
N HIS A 38 -0.64 22.55 -15.61
CA HIS A 38 -0.60 21.23 -14.95
C HIS A 38 -0.11 20.13 -15.88
N THR A 39 -0.51 20.14 -17.15
CA THR A 39 0.00 19.18 -18.16
C THR A 39 1.52 19.31 -18.29
N LEU A 40 2.03 20.52 -18.48
CA LEU A 40 3.48 20.76 -18.60
C LEU A 40 4.23 20.37 -17.32
N ALA A 41 3.70 20.72 -16.15
CA ALA A 41 4.32 20.36 -14.87
C ALA A 41 4.40 18.83 -14.70
N ARG A 42 3.32 18.11 -15.04
CA ARG A 42 3.29 16.64 -14.98
C ARG A 42 4.31 16.03 -15.92
N GLU A 43 4.34 16.47 -17.17
CA GLU A 43 5.30 15.98 -18.18
C GLU A 43 6.73 16.20 -17.71
N ASN A 44 7.06 17.40 -17.23
CA ASN A 44 8.40 17.72 -16.74
C ASN A 44 8.82 16.88 -15.52
N LEU A 45 7.90 16.61 -14.59
CA LEU A 45 8.19 15.85 -13.37
C LEU A 45 8.30 14.34 -13.62
N THR A 46 7.49 13.81 -14.54
CA THR A 46 7.36 12.36 -14.77
C THR A 46 8.14 11.84 -15.97
N SER A 47 8.63 12.71 -16.87
CA SER A 47 9.39 12.30 -18.05
C SER A 47 10.78 11.77 -17.72
N GLY A 48 11.20 10.72 -18.43
CA GLY A 48 12.53 10.12 -18.27
C GLY A 48 12.77 9.47 -16.90
N LYS A 49 14.05 9.19 -16.58
CA LYS A 49 14.46 8.62 -15.29
C LYS A 49 14.63 9.74 -14.25
N ALA A 50 14.22 9.50 -13.01
CA ALA A 50 14.48 10.43 -11.92
C ALA A 50 15.97 10.39 -11.54
N HIS A 51 16.66 11.53 -11.69
CA HIS A 51 18.08 11.69 -11.40
C HIS A 51 18.33 12.16 -9.96
N THR A 52 17.39 12.90 -9.36
CA THR A 52 17.54 13.44 -8.00
C THR A 52 16.50 12.85 -7.03
N LYS A 53 16.79 12.89 -5.72
CA LYS A 53 15.83 12.51 -4.68
C LYS A 53 14.55 13.36 -4.75
N ALA A 54 14.69 14.66 -4.99
CA ALA A 54 13.56 15.56 -5.17
C ALA A 54 12.65 15.16 -6.33
N GLN A 55 13.23 14.73 -7.47
CA GLN A 55 12.44 14.22 -8.60
C GLN A 55 11.70 12.92 -8.26
N ARG A 56 12.29 12.03 -7.46
CA ARG A 56 11.62 10.81 -7.00
C ARG A 56 10.43 11.14 -6.10
N LEU A 57 10.66 12.00 -5.09
CA LEU A 57 9.59 12.47 -4.20
C LEU A 57 8.46 13.15 -4.97
N ALA A 58 8.79 14.03 -5.93
CA ALA A 58 7.77 14.69 -6.73
C ALA A 58 6.91 13.71 -7.53
N ARG A 59 7.49 12.62 -8.05
CA ARG A 59 6.73 11.57 -8.77
C ARG A 59 5.84 10.76 -7.83
N GLU A 60 6.33 10.49 -6.63
CA GLU A 60 5.55 9.81 -5.59
C GLU A 60 4.32 10.65 -5.22
N LEU A 61 4.51 11.94 -4.95
CA LEU A 61 3.42 12.89 -4.68
C LEU A 61 2.43 12.99 -5.85
N VAL A 62 2.91 13.02 -7.10
CA VAL A 62 2.04 12.99 -8.29
C VAL A 62 1.23 11.70 -8.37
N THR A 63 1.83 10.56 -7.98
CA THR A 63 1.16 9.26 -7.97
C THR A 63 0.09 9.20 -6.87
N MET A 64 0.39 9.73 -5.68
CA MET A 64 -0.58 9.86 -4.59
C MET A 64 -1.77 10.75 -4.99
N LEU A 65 -1.52 11.90 -5.62
CA LEU A 65 -2.58 12.79 -6.11
C LEU A 65 -3.45 12.14 -7.20
N ALA A 66 -2.86 11.29 -8.04
CA ALA A 66 -3.57 10.58 -9.10
C ALA A 66 -4.52 9.50 -8.58
N ASP A 67 -4.23 8.91 -7.43
CA ASP A 67 -5.06 7.87 -6.82
C ASP A 67 -5.10 7.95 -5.29
N PRO A 68 -5.71 9.01 -4.69
CA PRO A 68 -5.65 9.24 -3.24
C PRO A 68 -6.22 8.08 -2.41
N PHE A 69 -7.18 7.33 -2.96
CA PHE A 69 -7.80 6.19 -2.30
C PHE A 69 -6.80 5.08 -1.91
N SER A 70 -5.72 4.93 -2.67
CA SER A 70 -4.72 3.89 -2.45
C SER A 70 -3.69 4.26 -1.37
N PHE A 71 -3.69 5.51 -0.88
CA PHE A 71 -2.68 6.05 0.02
C PHE A 71 -3.28 6.65 1.29
N THR A 72 -4.51 6.26 1.67
CA THR A 72 -5.17 6.79 2.88
C THR A 72 -4.54 6.33 4.19
N GLU A 73 -3.77 5.24 4.15
CA GLU A 73 -3.06 4.66 5.29
C GLU A 73 -1.57 5.05 5.31
N ASP A 74 -1.13 5.97 4.44
CA ASP A 74 0.24 6.49 4.45
C ASP A 74 0.52 7.26 5.76
N ASP A 75 1.66 7.00 6.39
CA ASP A 75 2.01 7.55 7.71
C ASP A 75 2.07 9.09 7.72
N GLU A 76 2.56 9.70 6.64
CA GLU A 76 2.75 11.16 6.54
C GLU A 76 1.60 11.83 5.78
N HIS A 77 1.17 11.23 4.67
CA HIS A 77 0.24 11.85 3.72
C HIS A 77 -1.19 11.32 3.84
N GLY A 78 -1.42 10.24 4.61
CA GLY A 78 -2.70 9.53 4.66
C GLY A 78 -3.88 10.42 5.02
N LYS A 79 -3.70 11.34 5.98
CA LYS A 79 -4.71 12.34 6.34
C LYS A 79 -5.15 13.19 5.15
N TRP A 80 -4.20 13.68 4.35
CA TRP A 80 -4.51 14.48 3.16
C TRP A 80 -5.16 13.64 2.07
N MET A 81 -4.71 12.39 1.92
CA MET A 81 -5.28 11.45 0.96
C MET A 81 -6.73 11.10 1.31
N GLN A 82 -7.07 11.00 2.59
CA GLN A 82 -8.45 10.86 3.06
C GLN A 82 -9.29 12.07 2.65
N ASP A 83 -8.87 13.29 2.96
CA ASP A 83 -9.57 14.52 2.58
C ASP A 83 -9.79 14.60 1.05
N TYR A 84 -8.77 14.26 0.27
CA TYR A 84 -8.86 14.27 -1.19
C TYR A 84 -9.79 13.18 -1.72
N SER A 85 -9.76 12.00 -1.12
CA SER A 85 -10.65 10.89 -1.46
C SER A 85 -12.11 11.24 -1.21
N GLU A 86 -12.42 11.97 -0.12
CA GLU A 86 -13.76 12.43 0.19
C GLU A 86 -14.26 13.47 -0.80
N LEU A 87 -13.41 14.43 -1.17
CA LEU A 87 -13.75 15.43 -2.19
C LEU A 87 -14.07 14.77 -3.54
N ILE A 88 -13.27 13.78 -3.94
CA ILE A 88 -13.51 13.01 -5.16
C ILE A 88 -14.79 12.20 -5.04
N ARG A 89 -15.02 11.54 -3.89
CA ARG A 89 -16.24 10.75 -3.64
C ARG A 89 -17.48 11.63 -3.72
N ASN A 90 -17.49 12.79 -3.08
CA ASN A 90 -18.61 13.72 -3.10
C ASN A 90 -18.89 14.26 -4.51
N HIS A 91 -17.86 14.41 -5.33
CA HIS A 91 -18.01 14.79 -6.74
C HIS A 91 -18.55 13.65 -7.62
N GLN A 92 -18.03 12.43 -7.44
CA GLN A 92 -18.39 11.27 -8.26
C GLN A 92 -19.68 10.58 -7.78
N PHE A 93 -20.16 10.92 -6.58
CA PHE A 93 -21.41 10.39 -6.04
C PHE A 93 -22.59 10.97 -6.82
N ASP A 94 -23.12 10.17 -7.72
CA ASP A 94 -24.38 10.41 -8.41
C ASP A 94 -25.44 9.49 -7.78
N PRO A 95 -26.44 10.02 -7.05
CA PRO A 95 -27.46 9.21 -6.39
C PRO A 95 -28.34 8.42 -7.37
N LYS A 96 -28.28 8.71 -8.69
CA LYS A 96 -29.01 8.00 -9.74
C LYS A 96 -28.16 7.01 -10.52
N LYS A 97 -26.85 6.98 -10.30
CA LYS A 97 -25.93 6.10 -11.04
C LYS A 97 -25.68 4.86 -10.19
N GLU A 98 -26.00 3.69 -10.72
CA GLU A 98 -25.55 2.44 -10.10
C GLU A 98 -24.05 2.52 -9.87
N PRO A 99 -23.55 2.01 -8.72
CA PRO A 99 -22.14 2.12 -8.39
C PRO A 99 -21.31 1.53 -9.53
N ASP A 100 -20.49 2.36 -10.16
CA ASP A 100 -19.60 1.94 -11.25
C ASP A 100 -18.83 0.70 -10.79
N GLN A 101 -19.03 -0.42 -11.51
CA GLN A 101 -18.43 -1.71 -11.17
C GLN A 101 -16.91 -1.60 -10.99
N ARG A 102 -16.25 -0.61 -11.61
CA ARG A 102 -14.82 -0.33 -11.45
C ARG A 102 -14.43 0.13 -10.04
N THR A 103 -15.22 1.00 -9.43
CA THR A 103 -14.97 1.50 -8.05
C THR A 103 -15.17 0.37 -7.04
N VAL A 104 -16.20 -0.46 -7.26
CA VAL A 104 -16.46 -1.65 -6.45
C VAL A 104 -15.38 -2.71 -6.65
N HIS A 105 -14.82 -2.86 -7.86
CA HIS A 105 -13.76 -3.81 -8.16
C HIS A 105 -12.44 -3.43 -7.49
N ARG A 106 -12.08 -2.14 -7.43
CA ARG A 106 -10.90 -1.66 -6.69
C ARG A 106 -11.03 -1.90 -5.18
N LEU A 107 -12.19 -1.57 -4.59
CA LEU A 107 -12.48 -1.84 -3.18
C LEU A 107 -12.54 -3.35 -2.86
N ARG A 108 -12.99 -4.19 -3.81
CA ARG A 108 -13.01 -5.65 -3.67
C ARG A 108 -11.65 -6.30 -3.86
N LEU A 109 -10.77 -5.78 -4.71
CA LEU A 109 -9.40 -6.29 -4.87
C LEU A 109 -8.56 -6.06 -3.61
N SER A 110 -8.76 -4.93 -2.92
CA SER A 110 -8.12 -4.67 -1.61
C SER A 110 -8.66 -5.57 -0.49
N ARG A 111 -9.92 -6.03 -0.59
CA ARG A 111 -10.61 -6.80 0.47
C ARG A 111 -10.69 -8.31 0.26
N LYS A 112 -10.20 -8.86 -0.85
CA LYS A 112 -10.18 -10.30 -1.08
C LYS A 112 -8.82 -10.85 -0.73
N ASN A 113 -8.74 -11.33 0.50
CA ASN A 113 -7.73 -12.25 1.03
C ASN A 113 -6.29 -11.79 0.86
N SER A 114 -5.75 -11.19 1.92
CA SER A 114 -4.30 -11.08 2.06
C SER A 114 -3.72 -12.49 2.02
N LEU A 115 -2.90 -12.80 1.01
CA LEU A 115 -2.13 -14.06 0.93
C LEU A 115 -1.33 -14.29 2.21
N ILE A 116 -0.83 -13.22 2.83
CA ILE A 116 -0.14 -13.27 4.12
C ILE A 116 -1.10 -13.70 5.23
N ARG A 117 -2.35 -13.20 5.25
CA ARG A 117 -3.38 -13.61 6.21
C ARG A 117 -3.80 -15.07 5.99
N ASP A 118 -3.90 -15.52 4.75
CA ASP A 118 -4.30 -16.89 4.40
C ASP A 118 -3.19 -17.91 4.71
N VAL A 119 -1.91 -17.51 4.69
CA VAL A 119 -0.76 -18.37 5.02
C VAL A 119 -0.41 -18.29 6.51
N ALA A 120 -0.39 -17.09 7.10
CA ALA A 120 0.01 -16.90 8.49
C ALA A 120 -0.99 -17.47 9.50
N ASN A 121 -2.28 -17.54 9.15
CA ASN A 121 -3.32 -18.10 10.02
C ASN A 121 -3.51 -19.62 9.88
N GLN A 122 -2.66 -20.33 9.12
CA GLN A 122 -2.70 -21.81 9.01
C GLN A 122 -1.91 -22.52 10.12
N ASN A 123 -1.56 -21.82 11.20
CA ASN A 123 -0.86 -22.45 12.31
C ASN A 123 -1.75 -23.52 12.97
N ARG A 124 -1.40 -24.79 12.78
CA ARG A 124 -2.10 -25.95 13.35
C ARG A 124 -2.03 -26.02 14.88
N TRP A 125 -1.13 -25.26 15.49
CA TRP A 125 -0.92 -25.19 16.94
C TRP A 125 -1.38 -23.87 17.55
N SER A 126 -2.28 -23.13 16.89
CA SER A 126 -2.87 -21.90 17.44
C SER A 126 -3.62 -22.15 18.75
N ASP A 127 -4.42 -23.22 18.78
CA ASP A 127 -5.35 -23.53 19.88
C ASP A 127 -4.97 -24.78 20.67
N ARG A 128 -3.91 -25.48 20.25
CA ARG A 128 -3.37 -26.66 20.95
C ARG A 128 -1.85 -26.73 20.80
N SER A 129 -1.16 -27.08 21.88
CA SER A 129 0.27 -27.39 21.79
C SER A 129 0.50 -28.63 20.92
N PRO A 130 1.65 -28.73 20.22
CA PRO A 130 2.01 -29.92 19.46
C PRO A 130 2.08 -31.17 20.34
N ASP A 131 1.65 -32.31 19.80
CA ASP A 131 1.82 -33.61 20.47
C ASP A 131 3.24 -34.17 20.23
N GLU A 132 3.70 -35.11 21.06
CA GLU A 132 5.09 -35.61 21.04
C GLU A 132 5.50 -36.15 19.67
N MET A 133 4.58 -36.82 18.97
CA MET A 133 4.83 -37.29 17.60
C MET A 133 5.01 -36.14 16.60
N GLU A 134 4.20 -35.08 16.71
CA GLU A 134 4.30 -33.89 15.86
C GLU A 134 5.62 -33.14 16.13
N ILE A 135 6.08 -33.12 17.39
CA ILE A 135 7.38 -32.54 17.79
C ILE A 135 8.53 -33.30 17.14
N VAL A 136 8.50 -34.64 17.18
CA VAL A 136 9.53 -35.49 16.58
C VAL A 136 9.57 -35.32 15.05
N GLU A 137 8.40 -35.26 14.40
CA GLU A 137 8.31 -35.02 12.95
C GLU A 137 8.89 -33.64 12.57
N MET A 138 8.56 -32.59 13.32
CA MET A 138 9.09 -31.24 13.10
C MET A 138 10.59 -31.15 13.35
N ARG A 139 11.10 -31.83 14.38
CA ARG A 139 12.56 -31.93 14.63
C ARG A 139 13.29 -32.60 13.46
N LYS A 140 12.66 -33.61 12.84
CA LYS A 140 13.22 -34.30 11.67
C LYS A 140 13.22 -33.40 10.42
N LEU A 141 12.16 -32.63 10.20
CA LEU A 141 12.05 -31.66 9.10
C LEU A 141 13.04 -30.50 9.24
N LEU A 142 13.21 -29.95 10.43
CA LEU A 142 14.12 -28.82 10.68
C LEU A 142 15.61 -29.18 10.61
N ARG A 143 15.96 -30.48 10.69
CA ARG A 143 17.34 -30.98 10.70
C ARG A 143 17.72 -31.77 9.45
N ASP A 144 16.95 -31.65 8.35
CA ASP A 144 17.18 -32.37 7.08
C ASP A 144 17.43 -33.87 7.26
N GLY A 145 16.74 -34.50 8.22
CA GLY A 145 16.88 -35.94 8.50
C GLY A 145 18.11 -36.36 9.33
N GLN A 146 18.93 -35.44 9.83
CA GLN A 146 20.01 -35.76 10.77
C GLN A 146 19.47 -35.87 12.19
N SER A 147 19.18 -37.10 12.64
CA SER A 147 18.87 -37.37 14.05
C SER A 147 20.15 -37.40 14.89
N VAL A 148 20.71 -36.23 15.19
CA VAL A 148 21.65 -36.14 16.30
C VAL A 148 20.80 -36.16 17.57
N PRO A 149 20.94 -37.18 18.44
CA PRO A 149 20.24 -37.16 19.73
C PRO A 149 20.61 -35.87 20.47
N PRO A 150 19.67 -35.28 21.23
CA PRO A 150 20.00 -34.11 22.02
C PRO A 150 21.18 -34.44 22.93
N MET A 151 22.12 -33.50 23.05
CA MET A 151 23.24 -33.58 23.97
C MET A 151 22.73 -33.99 25.36
N THR A 152 23.35 -35.00 25.97
CA THR A 152 22.92 -35.41 27.31
C THR A 152 23.37 -34.39 28.34
N TRP A 153 22.75 -34.41 29.52
CA TRP A 153 23.20 -33.56 30.62
C TRP A 153 24.66 -33.82 30.99
N GLU A 154 25.13 -35.06 30.85
CA GLU A 154 26.53 -35.43 31.08
C GLU A 154 27.47 -34.79 30.07
N ASP A 155 27.11 -34.80 28.77
CA ASP A 155 27.88 -34.15 27.71
C ASP A 155 27.96 -32.62 27.90
N LEU A 156 26.86 -32.02 28.38
CA LEU A 156 26.79 -30.57 28.63
C LEU A 156 27.60 -30.17 29.86
N ILE A 157 27.58 -30.99 30.92
CA ILE A 157 28.43 -30.81 32.11
C ILE A 157 29.91 -30.90 31.72
N ALA A 158 30.30 -31.91 30.95
CA ALA A 158 31.69 -32.07 30.48
C ALA A 158 32.17 -30.86 29.67
N GLN A 159 31.32 -30.30 28.82
CA GLN A 159 31.66 -29.13 28.01
C GLN A 159 31.77 -27.84 28.84
N ILE A 160 30.96 -27.71 29.89
CA ILE A 160 31.08 -26.59 30.85
C ILE A 160 32.38 -26.72 31.65
N ASP A 161 32.73 -27.92 32.11
CA ASP A 161 33.97 -28.16 32.85
C ASP A 161 35.21 -27.85 31.99
N GLU A 162 35.19 -28.23 30.71
CA GLU A 162 36.27 -27.93 29.75
C GLU A 162 36.47 -26.42 29.52
N ILE A 163 35.39 -25.62 29.61
CA ILE A 163 35.43 -24.14 29.52
C ILE A 163 35.90 -23.50 30.83
N ILE A 164 35.68 -24.15 31.97
CA ILE A 164 36.08 -23.65 33.29
C ILE A 164 37.57 -23.95 33.57
N ASP A 165 38.09 -25.04 33.00
CA ASP A 165 39.48 -25.46 33.13
C ASP A 165 40.46 -24.75 32.15
N GLU A 166 39.95 -23.91 31.23
CA GLU A 166 40.70 -23.02 30.32
C GLU A 166 40.82 -21.59 30.85
#